data_AF-A0A7C5IYB6-F1
#
_entry.id   AF-A0A7C5IYB6-F1
#
_cell.length_a   1.000
_cell.length_b   1.000
_cell.length_c   1.000
_cell.angle_alpha   90.00
_cell.angle_beta   90.00
_cell.angle_gamma   90.00
#
_symmetry.space_group_name_H-M   'P 1'
#
loop_
_entity.id
_entity.type
_entity.pdbx_description
1 polymer ?
#
loop_
_entity_poly.entity_id
_entity_poly.type
_entity_poly.pdbx_seq_one_letter_code
_entity_poly.pdbx_strand_id
1 'polypeptide(L)'
;MAERPDIDPQETQEWLEALEAVLENEGPERAHYLLEQLIEKARLSGAYLPFKATTAYQNTIPPSQQPPFPGNRAMERRIRSFIRWNAMAMVVQANRKSSELGGHIASFASAATLFDVGFNHFFRATNEEQEGDLVFFQGHSAPGIYARAFLEGRLTEEDLNNFRQEAEGKGLSSYPHPWLMPGFWQFPTVSMGLGPLMAIYQARFMRYLQDRGIADTSGRKVWAFMGDGEMDEPEALGAISLAARERLDNLIFVINCNLQRLDGPVRGNGKIIQELEAVFRGAGWNVVKV
;
A
#
# COMPACT_ATOMS: atom_id res chain seq x y z
N MET A 1 -19.77 23.59 -2.24
CA MET A 1 -20.43 24.14 -3.44
C MET A 1 -21.89 24.33 -3.06
N ALA A 2 -22.44 25.54 -3.22
CA ALA A 2 -23.87 25.73 -3.05
C ALA A 2 -24.60 24.79 -4.02
N GLU A 3 -25.55 24.00 -3.52
CA GLU A 3 -26.46 23.22 -4.35
C GLU A 3 -27.17 24.21 -5.28
N ARG A 4 -26.86 24.13 -6.57
CA ARG A 4 -27.66 24.84 -7.56
C ARG A 4 -29.03 24.16 -7.55
N PRO A 5 -30.13 24.92 -7.41
CA PRO A 5 -31.46 24.33 -7.47
C PRO A 5 -31.63 23.62 -8.81
N ASP A 6 -32.11 22.37 -8.76
CA ASP A 6 -32.46 21.63 -9.96
C ASP A 6 -33.61 22.37 -10.66
N ILE A 7 -33.36 22.77 -11.91
CA ILE A 7 -34.29 23.60 -12.69
C ILE A 7 -35.41 22.77 -13.30
N ASP A 8 -35.21 21.45 -13.45
CA ASP A 8 -36.20 20.50 -13.95
C ASP A 8 -35.99 19.11 -13.31
N PRO A 9 -36.56 18.88 -12.10
CA PRO A 9 -36.43 17.61 -11.40
C PRO A 9 -37.00 16.41 -12.16
N GLN A 10 -37.97 16.63 -13.07
CA GLN A 10 -38.56 15.55 -13.85
C GLN A 10 -37.57 15.06 -14.91
N GLU A 11 -36.95 15.99 -15.66
CA GLU A 11 -35.90 15.63 -16.63
C GLU A 11 -34.75 14.91 -15.93
N THR A 12 -34.27 15.42 -14.78
CA THR A 12 -33.20 14.77 -14.01
C THR A 12 -33.58 13.33 -13.62
N GLN A 13 -34.82 13.11 -13.18
CA GLN A 13 -35.32 11.79 -12.82
C GLN A 13 -35.36 10.84 -14.03
N GLU A 14 -35.82 11.30 -15.19
CA GLU A 14 -35.85 10.50 -16.43
C GLU A 14 -34.45 10.04 -16.85
N TRP A 15 -33.43 10.91 -16.72
CA TRP A 15 -32.04 10.53 -16.98
C TRP A 15 -31.49 9.51 -15.99
N LEU A 16 -31.84 9.62 -14.70
CA LEU A 16 -31.42 8.67 -13.67
C LEU A 16 -32.08 7.30 -13.89
N GLU A 17 -33.38 7.27 -14.20
CA GLU A 17 -34.13 6.04 -14.51
C GLU A 17 -33.59 5.36 -15.77
N ALA A 18 -33.23 6.12 -16.80
CA ALA A 18 -32.60 5.57 -18.00
C ALA A 18 -31.24 4.92 -17.69
N LEU A 19 -30.42 5.54 -16.83
CA LEU A 19 -29.15 4.97 -16.40
C LEU A 19 -29.35 3.70 -15.56
N GLU A 20 -30.32 3.70 -14.65
CA GLU A 20 -30.69 2.56 -13.83
C GLU A 20 -31.16 1.38 -14.70
N ALA A 21 -32.02 1.64 -15.69
CA ALA A 21 -32.47 0.62 -16.63
C ALA A 21 -31.30 -0.02 -17.41
N VAL A 22 -30.29 0.77 -17.84
CA VAL A 22 -29.09 0.22 -18.49
C VAL A 22 -28.27 -0.63 -17.51
N LEU A 23 -28.09 -0.17 -16.28
CA LEU A 23 -27.36 -0.92 -15.25
C LEU A 23 -28.02 -2.27 -14.95
N GLU A 24 -29.34 -2.31 -14.87
CA GLU A 24 -30.11 -3.53 -14.61
C GLU A 24 -30.13 -4.50 -15.79
N ASN A 25 -30.28 -4.01 -17.02
CA ASN A 25 -30.50 -4.86 -18.20
C ASN A 25 -29.24 -5.16 -19.02
N GLU A 26 -28.29 -4.23 -19.11
CA GLU A 26 -27.07 -4.35 -19.94
C GLU A 26 -25.78 -4.37 -19.09
N GLY A 27 -25.84 -3.94 -17.83
CA GLY A 27 -24.74 -4.04 -16.88
C GLY A 27 -23.80 -2.82 -16.83
N PRO A 28 -22.81 -2.85 -15.92
CA PRO A 28 -21.97 -1.69 -15.59
C PRO A 28 -21.01 -1.27 -16.71
N GLU A 29 -20.50 -2.21 -17.51
CA GLU A 29 -19.60 -1.90 -18.64
C GLU A 29 -20.30 -1.05 -19.70
N ARG A 30 -21.56 -1.37 -20.00
CA ARG A 30 -22.38 -0.61 -20.94
C ARG A 30 -22.71 0.78 -20.42
N ALA A 31 -23.13 0.86 -19.15
CA ALA A 31 -23.40 2.14 -18.50
C ALA A 31 -22.17 3.05 -18.53
N HIS A 32 -20.98 2.49 -18.26
CA HIS A 32 -19.72 3.22 -18.36
C HIS A 32 -19.47 3.78 -19.77
N TYR A 33 -19.61 2.93 -20.80
CA TYR A 33 -19.46 3.36 -22.20
C TYR A 33 -20.40 4.51 -22.58
N LEU A 34 -21.69 4.44 -22.19
CA LEU A 34 -22.66 5.50 -22.49
C LEU A 34 -22.30 6.82 -21.80
N LEU A 35 -21.86 6.77 -20.54
CA LEU A 35 -21.40 7.95 -19.81
C LEU A 35 -20.19 8.59 -20.48
N GLU A 36 -19.22 7.81 -20.97
CA GLU A 36 -18.08 8.34 -21.73
C GLU A 36 -18.52 9.09 -22.99
N GLN A 37 -19.47 8.52 -23.75
CA GLN A 37 -20.01 9.16 -24.95
C GLN A 37 -20.77 10.47 -24.65
N LEU A 38 -21.55 10.50 -23.56
CA LEU A 38 -22.24 11.71 -23.11
C LEU A 38 -21.24 12.79 -22.67
N ILE A 39 -20.19 12.41 -21.94
CA ILE A 39 -19.11 13.30 -21.51
C ILE A 39 -18.37 13.88 -22.72
N GLU A 40 -18.03 13.03 -23.69
CA GLU A 40 -17.36 13.46 -24.93
C GLU A 40 -18.22 14.45 -25.72
N LYS A 41 -19.50 14.15 -25.91
CA LYS A 41 -20.45 15.05 -26.58
C LYS A 41 -20.57 16.39 -25.86
N ALA A 42 -20.71 16.37 -24.53
CA ALA A 42 -20.79 17.57 -23.72
C ALA A 42 -19.51 18.43 -23.82
N ARG A 43 -18.31 17.81 -23.81
CA ARG A 43 -17.04 18.52 -24.04
C ARG A 43 -16.99 19.19 -25.40
N LEU A 44 -17.34 18.45 -26.47
CA LEU A 44 -17.35 18.98 -27.84
C LEU A 44 -18.36 20.12 -28.02
N SER A 45 -19.48 20.07 -27.29
CA SER A 45 -20.51 21.11 -27.30
C SER A 45 -20.20 22.32 -26.38
N GLY A 46 -19.02 22.38 -25.76
CA GLY A 46 -18.59 23.51 -24.93
C GLY A 46 -19.19 23.53 -23.52
N ALA A 47 -19.82 22.44 -23.06
CA ALA A 47 -20.27 22.33 -21.69
C ALA A 47 -19.08 22.12 -20.75
N TYR A 48 -19.05 22.89 -19.64
CA TYR A 48 -18.04 22.71 -18.60
C TYR A 48 -18.33 21.44 -17.80
N LEU A 49 -17.56 20.39 -18.04
CA LEU A 49 -17.56 19.19 -17.20
C LEU A 49 -16.48 19.33 -16.13
N PRO A 50 -16.82 19.35 -14.83
CA PRO A 50 -15.81 19.31 -13.79
C PRO A 50 -15.08 17.97 -13.88
N PHE A 51 -13.82 17.97 -14.34
CA PHE A 51 -12.97 16.79 -14.25
C PHE A 51 -12.72 16.48 -12.78
N LYS A 52 -13.32 15.39 -12.28
CA LYS A 52 -12.94 14.80 -11.00
C LYS A 52 -11.99 13.64 -11.30
N ALA A 53 -10.72 13.84 -10.94
CA ALA A 53 -9.71 12.79 -11.01
C ALA A 53 -9.92 11.67 -9.97
N THR A 54 -11.00 11.73 -9.19
CA THR A 54 -11.25 10.85 -8.05
C THR A 54 -12.61 10.16 -8.15
N THR A 55 -12.70 8.99 -7.55
CA THR A 55 -13.96 8.24 -7.40
C THR A 55 -14.56 8.46 -6.00
N ALA A 56 -15.77 7.96 -5.76
CA ALA A 56 -16.47 8.08 -4.48
C ALA A 56 -15.60 7.60 -3.30
N TYR A 57 -15.80 8.17 -2.10
CA TYR A 57 -15.00 7.84 -0.90
C TYR A 57 -15.47 6.52 -0.25
N GLN A 58 -15.35 5.45 -1.02
CA GLN A 58 -15.79 4.10 -0.71
C GLN A 58 -14.83 3.10 -1.37
N ASN A 59 -14.96 1.81 -1.03
CA ASN A 59 -14.11 0.75 -1.54
C ASN A 59 -14.21 0.66 -3.07
N THR A 60 -13.06 0.46 -3.72
CA THR A 60 -13.03 0.28 -5.18
C THR A 60 -13.68 -1.05 -5.60
N ILE A 61 -13.51 -2.11 -4.81
CA ILE A 61 -14.10 -3.43 -5.08
C ILE A 61 -15.36 -3.59 -4.22
N PRO A 62 -16.57 -3.67 -4.82
CA PRO A 62 -17.80 -3.85 -4.07
C PRO A 62 -17.93 -5.28 -3.52
N PRO A 63 -18.75 -5.51 -2.46
CA PRO A 63 -18.94 -6.84 -1.88
C PRO A 63 -19.39 -7.92 -2.88
N SER A 64 -20.15 -7.54 -3.92
CA SER A 64 -20.61 -8.44 -4.98
C SER A 64 -19.49 -8.97 -5.89
N GLN A 65 -18.38 -8.24 -6.00
CA GLN A 65 -17.18 -8.64 -6.76
C GLN A 65 -16.05 -9.15 -5.87
N GLN A 66 -16.25 -9.18 -4.55
CA GLN A 66 -15.23 -9.61 -3.61
C GLN A 66 -15.06 -11.14 -3.67
N PRO A 67 -13.85 -11.64 -3.92
CA PRO A 67 -13.61 -13.09 -3.93
C PRO A 67 -13.76 -13.67 -2.51
N PRO A 68 -14.12 -14.96 -2.40
CA PRO A 68 -14.06 -15.68 -1.13
C PRO A 68 -12.66 -15.58 -0.51
N PHE A 69 -12.61 -15.37 0.80
CA PHE A 69 -11.33 -15.31 1.50
C PHE A 69 -10.74 -16.72 1.63
N PRO A 70 -9.50 -16.95 1.17
CA PRO A 70 -8.96 -18.31 1.03
C PRO A 70 -8.52 -18.94 2.36
N GLY A 71 -8.25 -18.13 3.39
CA GLY A 71 -7.66 -18.58 4.65
C GLY A 71 -8.63 -18.75 5.82
N ASN A 72 -8.11 -19.22 6.95
CA ASN A 72 -8.88 -19.34 8.19
C ASN A 72 -8.77 -18.05 9.01
N ARG A 73 -9.77 -17.19 8.87
CA ARG A 73 -9.81 -15.87 9.53
C ARG A 73 -9.64 -15.93 11.05
N ALA A 74 -10.16 -16.97 11.72
CA ALA A 74 -10.07 -17.11 13.17
C ALA A 74 -8.64 -17.45 13.60
N MET A 75 -7.99 -18.38 12.89
CA MET A 75 -6.60 -18.74 13.12
C MET A 75 -5.66 -17.57 12.83
N GLU A 76 -5.82 -16.93 11.68
CA GLU A 76 -5.00 -15.77 11.28
C GLU A 76 -5.13 -14.61 12.26
N ARG A 77 -6.36 -14.34 12.75
CA ARG A 77 -6.56 -13.35 13.81
C ARG A 77 -5.78 -13.71 15.07
N ARG A 78 -5.76 -14.99 15.47
CA ARG A 78 -5.03 -15.44 16.66
C ARG A 78 -3.51 -15.28 16.49
N ILE A 79 -2.97 -15.70 15.34
CA ILE A 79 -1.54 -15.54 15.02
C ILE A 79 -1.17 -14.04 15.00
N ARG A 80 -1.95 -13.21 14.30
CA ARG A 80 -1.75 -11.76 14.24
C ARG A 80 -1.80 -11.09 15.61
N SER A 81 -2.66 -11.56 16.52
CA SER A 81 -2.69 -11.08 17.90
C SER A 81 -1.39 -11.36 18.66
N PHE A 82 -0.79 -12.55 18.48
CA PHE A 82 0.52 -12.86 19.06
C PHE A 82 1.62 -12.00 18.47
N ILE A 83 1.63 -11.77 17.15
CA ILE A 83 2.58 -10.88 16.50
C ILE A 83 2.46 -9.45 17.05
N ARG A 84 1.23 -8.92 17.15
CA ARG A 84 0.98 -7.58 17.72
C ARG A 84 1.46 -7.48 19.17
N TRP A 85 1.18 -8.50 19.98
CA TRP A 85 1.62 -8.54 21.37
C TRP A 85 3.14 -8.53 21.48
N ASN A 86 3.83 -9.43 20.78
CA ASN A 86 5.29 -9.53 20.83
C ASN A 86 5.97 -8.26 20.32
N ALA A 87 5.44 -7.63 19.26
CA ALA A 87 5.97 -6.37 18.73
C ALA A 87 5.90 -5.25 19.77
N MET A 88 4.75 -5.11 20.43
CA MET A 88 4.55 -4.13 21.51
C MET A 88 5.44 -4.44 22.72
N ALA A 89 5.46 -5.71 23.17
CA ALA A 89 6.21 -6.15 24.33
C ALA A 89 7.71 -5.90 24.16
N MET A 90 8.25 -6.19 22.97
CA MET A 90 9.66 -5.93 22.62
C MET A 90 10.02 -4.44 22.75
N VAL A 91 9.20 -3.54 22.19
CA VAL A 91 9.44 -2.09 22.29
C VAL A 91 9.33 -1.62 23.74
N VAL A 92 8.30 -2.05 24.47
CA VAL A 92 8.13 -1.68 25.89
C VAL A 92 9.30 -2.18 26.74
N GLN A 93 9.78 -3.40 26.49
CA GLN A 93 10.91 -3.97 27.23
C GLN A 93 12.22 -3.23 26.96
N ALA A 94 12.48 -2.81 25.72
CA ALA A 94 13.61 -1.94 25.39
C ALA A 94 13.52 -0.61 26.16
N ASN A 95 12.35 0.03 26.15
CA ASN A 95 12.13 1.32 26.83
C ASN A 95 12.17 1.23 28.37
N ARG A 96 11.97 0.05 28.95
CA ARG A 96 12.22 -0.21 30.39
C ARG A 96 13.71 -0.22 30.73
N LYS A 97 14.58 -0.63 29.80
CA LYS A 97 16.04 -0.58 29.97
C LYS A 97 16.54 0.86 29.79
N SER A 98 16.09 1.53 28.74
CA SER A 98 16.40 2.94 28.48
C SER A 98 15.36 3.56 27.53
N SER A 99 14.80 4.71 27.92
CA SER A 99 13.86 5.47 27.08
C SER A 99 14.48 5.96 25.77
N GLU A 100 15.80 6.14 25.75
CA GLU A 100 16.53 6.67 24.59
C GLU A 100 16.65 5.66 23.45
N LEU A 101 16.38 4.37 23.72
CA LEU A 101 16.32 3.36 22.65
C LEU A 101 15.13 3.62 21.71
N GLY A 102 14.02 4.14 22.23
CA GLY A 102 12.81 4.42 21.46
C GLY A 102 12.17 3.18 20.83
N GLY A 103 11.49 3.37 19.70
CA GLY A 103 10.77 2.30 18.98
C GLY A 103 9.30 2.62 18.79
N HIS A 104 8.71 2.12 17.70
CA HIS A 104 7.37 2.50 17.26
C HIS A 104 6.38 1.35 17.47
N ILE A 105 5.24 1.65 18.07
CA ILE A 105 4.16 0.67 18.32
C ILE A 105 2.98 0.92 17.36
N ALA A 106 2.56 2.18 17.22
CA ALA A 106 1.36 2.56 16.49
C ALA A 106 1.45 2.28 14.98
N SER A 107 2.63 2.50 14.36
CA SER A 107 2.83 2.29 12.92
C SER A 107 2.55 0.85 12.53
N PHE A 108 3.17 -0.13 13.19
CA PHE A 108 2.87 -1.54 12.93
C PHE A 108 1.43 -1.89 13.30
N ALA A 109 0.88 -1.35 14.40
CA ALA A 109 -0.48 -1.66 14.81
C ALA A 109 -1.54 -1.27 13.75
N SER A 110 -1.36 -0.16 13.03
CA SER A 110 -2.25 0.21 11.93
C SER A 110 -2.08 -0.70 10.70
N ALA A 111 -0.83 -1.08 10.37
CA ALA A 111 -0.52 -1.88 9.18
C ALA A 111 -0.56 -3.40 9.37
N ALA A 112 -0.66 -3.94 10.60
CA ALA A 112 -0.37 -5.37 10.84
C ALA A 112 -1.30 -6.32 10.08
N THR A 113 -2.54 -5.93 9.80
CA THR A 113 -3.46 -6.76 9.00
C THR A 113 -3.06 -6.78 7.52
N LEU A 114 -2.55 -5.66 6.98
CA LEU A 114 -2.02 -5.59 5.61
C LEU A 114 -0.82 -6.52 5.46
N PHE A 115 0.12 -6.47 6.41
CA PHE A 115 1.26 -7.38 6.41
C PHE A 115 0.85 -8.83 6.59
N ASP A 116 -0.07 -9.13 7.51
CA ASP A 116 -0.51 -10.51 7.76
C ASP A 116 -1.17 -11.15 6.54
N VAL A 117 -2.06 -10.43 5.85
CA VAL A 117 -2.62 -10.88 4.57
C VAL A 117 -1.52 -11.07 3.53
N GLY A 118 -0.57 -10.12 3.45
CA GLY A 118 0.60 -10.22 2.58
C GLY A 118 1.39 -11.51 2.82
N PHE A 119 1.77 -11.78 4.06
CA PHE A 119 2.54 -12.97 4.41
C PHE A 119 1.77 -14.29 4.23
N ASN A 120 0.47 -14.33 4.52
CA ASN A 120 -0.30 -15.58 4.46
C ASN A 120 -0.71 -15.96 3.03
N HIS A 121 -0.82 -14.98 2.11
CA HIS A 121 -1.48 -15.21 0.82
C HIS A 121 -0.76 -14.63 -0.41
N PHE A 122 0.24 -13.75 -0.25
CA PHE A 122 0.82 -13.03 -1.40
C PHE A 122 2.34 -13.13 -1.49
N PHE A 123 3.05 -12.81 -0.41
CA PHE A 123 4.51 -12.72 -0.43
C PHE A 123 5.12 -14.09 -0.67
N ARG A 124 5.94 -14.18 -1.72
CA ARG A 124 6.73 -15.37 -2.03
C ARG A 124 8.15 -15.20 -1.55
N ALA A 125 8.63 -16.17 -0.78
CA ALA A 125 10.06 -16.30 -0.48
C ALA A 125 10.80 -16.96 -1.65
N THR A 126 12.10 -16.72 -1.74
CA THR A 126 12.98 -17.47 -2.66
C THR A 126 12.96 -18.95 -2.29
N ASN A 127 12.86 -19.81 -3.31
CA ASN A 127 12.97 -21.26 -3.18
C ASN A 127 13.82 -21.83 -4.33
N GLU A 128 13.88 -23.16 -4.46
CA GLU A 128 14.69 -23.83 -5.49
C GLU A 128 14.20 -23.58 -6.93
N GLU A 129 12.91 -23.25 -7.11
CA GLU A 129 12.27 -23.11 -8.41
C GLU A 129 12.22 -21.66 -8.90
N GLN A 130 12.10 -20.69 -7.99
CA GLN A 130 11.98 -19.27 -8.34
C GLN A 130 12.52 -18.35 -7.24
N GLU A 131 13.04 -17.19 -7.66
CA GLU A 131 13.39 -16.13 -6.73
C GLU A 131 12.13 -15.45 -6.15
N GLY A 132 12.21 -14.99 -4.90
CA GLY A 132 11.07 -14.43 -4.18
C GLY A 132 10.68 -13.01 -4.59
N ASP A 133 9.56 -12.55 -4.03
CA ASP A 133 9.12 -11.16 -4.12
C ASP A 133 10.06 -10.22 -3.36
N LEU A 134 10.11 -8.97 -3.77
CA LEU A 134 10.97 -7.93 -3.18
C LEU A 134 10.08 -6.99 -2.36
N VAL A 135 10.14 -7.12 -1.03
CA VAL A 135 9.26 -6.37 -0.13
C VAL A 135 10.02 -5.26 0.59
N PHE A 136 9.70 -4.02 0.23
CA PHE A 136 10.18 -2.81 0.88
C PHE A 136 9.28 -2.52 2.08
N PHE A 137 9.57 -3.14 3.21
CA PHE A 137 8.83 -2.94 4.46
C PHE A 137 8.97 -1.51 4.97
N GLN A 138 7.89 -0.92 5.46
CA GLN A 138 7.96 0.39 6.14
C GLN A 138 8.89 0.29 7.36
N GLY A 139 9.94 1.13 7.43
CA GLY A 139 10.98 1.00 8.45
C GLY A 139 10.42 0.97 9.88
N HIS A 140 9.49 1.88 10.19
CA HIS A 140 8.82 1.99 11.50
C HIS A 140 7.98 0.76 11.89
N SER A 141 7.71 -0.16 10.95
CA SER A 141 7.01 -1.42 11.20
C SER A 141 7.94 -2.60 11.51
N ALA A 142 9.27 -2.38 11.56
CA ALA A 142 10.26 -3.42 11.86
C ALA A 142 9.95 -4.26 13.11
N PRO A 143 9.45 -3.70 14.24
CA PRO A 143 9.09 -4.51 15.40
C PRO A 143 8.09 -5.65 15.11
N GLY A 144 7.15 -5.41 14.20
CA GLY A 144 6.18 -6.42 13.78
C GLY A 144 6.79 -7.55 12.96
N ILE A 145 7.79 -7.23 12.12
CA ILE A 145 8.49 -8.22 11.31
C ILE A 145 9.36 -9.12 12.19
N TYR A 146 10.06 -8.54 13.18
CA TYR A 146 10.79 -9.34 14.17
C TYR A 146 9.87 -10.21 15.02
N ALA A 147 8.72 -9.66 15.46
CA ALA A 147 7.74 -10.43 16.22
C ALA A 147 7.19 -11.63 15.44
N ARG A 148 6.97 -11.48 14.12
CA ARG A 148 6.61 -12.60 13.25
C ARG A 148 7.77 -13.60 13.11
N ALA A 149 8.98 -13.12 12.82
CA ALA A 149 10.17 -13.96 12.68
C ALA A 149 10.47 -14.79 13.94
N PHE A 150 10.22 -14.23 15.13
CA PHE A 150 10.29 -14.96 16.40
C PHE A 150 9.26 -16.09 16.49
N LEU A 151 8.00 -15.84 16.12
CA LEU A 151 6.97 -16.91 16.08
C LEU A 151 7.26 -17.98 15.02
N GLU A 152 7.95 -17.61 13.95
CA GLU A 152 8.45 -18.53 12.92
C GLU A 152 9.71 -19.31 13.36
N GLY A 153 10.24 -19.05 14.56
CA GLY A 153 11.45 -19.69 15.08
C GLY A 153 12.75 -19.21 14.44
N ARG A 154 12.72 -18.09 13.70
CA ARG A 154 13.90 -17.51 13.03
C ARG A 154 14.70 -16.55 13.90
N LEU A 155 14.09 -16.05 14.97
CA LEU A 155 14.73 -15.21 15.99
C LEU A 155 14.50 -15.82 17.37
N THR A 156 15.44 -15.60 18.27
CA THR A 156 15.40 -16.06 19.66
C THR A 156 14.85 -14.98 20.59
N GLU A 157 14.49 -15.36 21.81
CA GLU A 157 14.10 -14.38 22.83
C GLU A 157 15.27 -13.43 23.21
N GLU A 158 16.51 -13.90 23.14
CA GLU A 158 17.71 -13.05 23.34
C GLU A 158 17.77 -11.91 22.30
N ASP A 159 17.50 -12.23 21.03
CA ASP A 159 17.46 -11.23 19.96
C ASP A 159 16.44 -10.12 20.24
N LEU A 160 15.22 -10.52 20.64
CA LEU A 160 14.13 -9.59 20.95
C LEU A 160 14.48 -8.73 22.18
N ASN A 161 15.10 -9.32 23.19
CA ASN A 161 15.55 -8.60 24.38
C ASN A 161 16.67 -7.59 24.08
N ASN A 162 17.40 -7.77 22.98
CA ASN A 162 18.47 -6.89 22.51
C ASN A 162 18.03 -6.01 21.32
N PHE A 163 16.72 -5.78 21.15
CA PHE A 163 16.22 -4.81 20.19
C PHE A 163 16.85 -3.42 20.40
N ARG A 164 17.38 -2.86 19.32
CA ARG A 164 18.15 -1.58 19.25
C ARG A 164 19.45 -1.55 20.05
N GLN A 165 19.96 -2.71 20.46
CA GLN A 165 21.22 -2.85 21.19
C GLN A 165 22.12 -3.83 20.44
N GLU A 166 22.82 -3.35 19.43
CA GLU A 166 23.56 -4.19 18.47
C GLU A 166 25.09 -4.00 18.52
N ALA A 167 25.59 -3.03 19.30
CA ALA A 167 27.02 -2.69 19.36
C ALA A 167 27.91 -3.85 19.83
N GLU A 168 27.37 -4.75 20.67
CA GLU A 168 28.07 -5.94 21.17
C GLU A 168 27.91 -7.16 20.25
N GLY A 169 27.36 -6.99 19.04
CA GLY A 169 27.24 -8.02 18.02
C GLY A 169 26.04 -8.97 18.17
N LYS A 170 25.27 -8.86 19.26
CA LYS A 170 23.99 -9.56 19.45
C LYS A 170 22.86 -8.56 19.62
N GLY A 171 21.94 -8.48 18.66
CA GLY A 171 20.76 -7.63 18.76
C GLY A 171 20.04 -7.46 17.43
N LEU A 172 18.94 -6.70 17.47
CA LEU A 172 18.13 -6.40 16.30
C LEU A 172 18.23 -4.92 15.97
N SER A 173 18.53 -4.63 14.70
CA SER A 173 18.59 -3.25 14.21
C SER A 173 17.26 -2.53 14.37
N SER A 174 17.33 -1.20 14.50
CA SER A 174 16.16 -0.35 14.67
C SER A 174 15.19 -0.41 13.49
N TYR A 175 15.73 -0.56 12.28
CA TYR A 175 15.05 -0.51 10.99
C TYR A 175 15.72 -1.47 9.98
N PRO A 176 15.17 -1.61 8.75
CA PRO A 176 15.79 -2.43 7.71
C PRO A 176 17.18 -1.95 7.29
N HIS A 177 18.22 -2.55 7.86
CA HIS A 177 19.62 -2.23 7.56
C HIS A 177 20.37 -3.50 7.14
N PRO A 178 20.46 -3.78 5.82
CA PRO A 178 21.15 -4.97 5.32
C PRO A 178 22.62 -5.05 5.74
N TRP A 179 23.30 -3.91 5.90
CA TRP A 179 24.68 -3.88 6.39
C TRP A 179 24.81 -4.42 7.82
N LEU A 180 23.85 -4.12 8.69
CA LEU A 180 23.85 -4.52 10.10
C LEU A 180 23.27 -5.94 10.28
N MET A 181 22.34 -6.34 9.42
CA MET A 181 21.71 -7.67 9.44
C MET A 181 21.65 -8.31 8.04
N PRO A 182 22.80 -8.72 7.46
CA PRO A 182 22.89 -9.17 6.05
C PRO A 182 22.14 -10.47 5.73
N GLY A 183 21.80 -11.27 6.75
CA GLY A 183 20.98 -12.48 6.61
C GLY A 183 19.48 -12.27 6.82
N PHE A 184 19.03 -11.02 7.04
CA PHE A 184 17.63 -10.73 7.40
C PHE A 184 17.02 -9.61 6.55
N TRP A 185 17.64 -8.42 6.52
CA TRP A 185 17.10 -7.28 5.79
C TRP A 185 17.67 -7.16 4.39
N GLN A 186 16.83 -6.73 3.43
CA GLN A 186 17.21 -6.60 2.01
C GLN A 186 17.21 -5.15 1.51
N PHE A 187 16.23 -4.34 1.90
CA PHE A 187 16.04 -2.98 1.38
C PHE A 187 15.94 -1.95 2.51
N PRO A 188 16.78 -0.91 2.54
CA PRO A 188 16.68 0.16 3.52
C PRO A 188 15.57 1.15 3.17
N THR A 189 14.65 1.42 4.11
CA THR A 189 13.42 2.17 3.83
C THR A 189 13.09 3.25 4.87
N VAL A 190 13.87 3.37 5.95
CA VAL A 190 13.53 4.32 7.03
C VAL A 190 13.76 5.78 6.64
N SER A 191 14.69 6.04 5.73
CA SER A 191 14.78 7.35 5.07
C SER A 191 13.62 7.45 4.08
N MET A 192 12.58 8.17 4.51
CA MET A 192 11.31 8.29 3.79
C MET A 192 11.52 8.81 2.36
N GLY A 193 10.63 8.41 1.44
CA GLY A 193 10.67 8.82 0.02
C GLY A 193 11.64 7.99 -0.84
N LEU A 194 12.76 7.50 -0.27
CA LEU A 194 13.70 6.66 -1.02
C LEU A 194 13.13 5.27 -1.34
N GLY A 195 12.39 4.65 -0.41
CA GLY A 195 11.79 3.33 -0.60
C GLY A 195 10.92 3.23 -1.87
N PRO A 196 9.92 4.12 -2.05
CA PRO A 196 9.07 4.17 -3.24
C PRO A 196 9.86 4.37 -4.54
N LEU A 197 10.78 5.33 -4.55
CA LEU A 197 11.62 5.62 -5.71
C LEU A 197 12.46 4.39 -6.09
N MET A 198 13.12 3.77 -5.12
CA MET A 198 13.90 2.55 -5.33
C MET A 198 13.02 1.39 -5.81
N ALA A 199 11.82 1.22 -5.27
CA ALA A 199 10.90 0.17 -5.70
C ALA A 199 10.49 0.31 -7.17
N ILE A 200 10.23 1.54 -7.65
CA ILE A 200 9.95 1.82 -9.07
C ILE A 200 11.12 1.37 -9.94
N TYR A 201 12.34 1.79 -9.61
CA TYR A 201 13.52 1.44 -10.40
C TYR A 201 13.90 -0.03 -10.27
N GLN A 202 13.64 -0.67 -9.13
CA GLN A 202 13.84 -2.11 -8.93
C GLN A 202 12.89 -2.92 -9.82
N ALA A 203 11.60 -2.55 -9.88
CA ALA A 203 10.62 -3.20 -10.74
C ALA A 203 10.99 -3.04 -12.22
N ARG A 204 11.45 -1.85 -12.62
CA ARG A 204 11.99 -1.59 -13.96
C ARG A 204 13.24 -2.41 -14.25
N PHE A 205 14.15 -2.54 -13.28
CA PHE A 205 15.38 -3.30 -13.46
C PHE A 205 15.10 -4.80 -13.65
N MET A 206 14.11 -5.36 -12.94
CA MET A 206 13.66 -6.73 -13.20
C MET A 206 13.17 -6.92 -14.63
N ARG A 207 12.35 -5.99 -15.14
CA ARG A 207 11.91 -6.00 -16.54
C ARG A 207 13.09 -5.97 -17.50
N TYR A 208 14.06 -5.09 -17.25
CA TYR A 208 15.28 -5.03 -18.02
C TYR A 208 16.06 -6.36 -18.02
N LEU A 209 16.22 -7.03 -16.87
CA LEU A 209 16.92 -8.32 -16.80
C LEU A 209 16.22 -9.40 -17.62
N GLN A 210 14.89 -9.44 -17.55
CA GLN A 210 14.07 -10.39 -18.31
C GLN A 210 14.11 -10.10 -19.82
N ASP A 211 13.92 -8.86 -20.23
CA ASP A 211 13.94 -8.45 -21.64
C ASP A 211 15.32 -8.68 -22.28
N ARG A 212 16.39 -8.63 -21.46
CA ARG A 212 17.77 -8.93 -21.88
C ARG A 212 18.14 -10.40 -21.83
N GLY A 213 17.25 -11.28 -21.36
CA GLY A 213 17.53 -12.71 -21.18
C GLY A 213 18.62 -13.00 -20.16
N ILE A 214 18.85 -12.10 -19.20
CA ILE A 214 19.87 -12.25 -18.14
C ILE A 214 19.32 -13.09 -16.98
N ALA A 215 18.05 -12.89 -16.61
CA ALA A 215 17.38 -13.64 -15.57
C ALA A 215 15.88 -13.75 -15.86
N ASP A 216 15.27 -14.89 -15.54
CA ASP A 216 13.81 -15.00 -15.56
C ASP A 216 13.24 -14.36 -14.29
N THR A 217 12.56 -13.23 -14.46
CA THR A 217 11.88 -12.52 -13.36
C THR A 217 10.37 -12.71 -13.39
N SER A 218 9.88 -13.64 -14.21
CA SER A 218 8.45 -13.89 -14.39
C SER A 218 7.78 -14.23 -13.06
N GLY A 219 6.55 -13.75 -12.90
CA GLY A 219 5.78 -13.96 -11.70
C GLY A 219 6.21 -13.09 -10.51
N ARG A 220 7.47 -12.68 -10.37
CA ARG A 220 7.98 -11.92 -9.20
C ARG A 220 7.42 -10.50 -9.12
N LYS A 221 7.19 -10.02 -7.89
CA LYS A 221 6.62 -8.69 -7.62
C LYS A 221 7.51 -7.86 -6.70
N VAL A 222 7.43 -6.55 -6.87
CA VAL A 222 7.99 -5.54 -5.97
C VAL A 222 6.85 -4.92 -5.18
N TRP A 223 6.91 -5.01 -3.85
CA TRP A 223 5.93 -4.46 -2.93
C TRP A 223 6.55 -3.31 -2.14
N ALA A 224 6.00 -2.10 -2.25
CA ALA A 224 6.44 -0.94 -1.48
C ALA A 224 5.41 -0.57 -0.42
N PHE A 225 5.77 -0.71 0.86
CA PHE A 225 4.93 -0.32 1.98
C PHE A 225 5.35 1.04 2.51
N MET A 226 4.38 1.95 2.57
CA MET A 226 4.64 3.34 2.95
C MET A 226 3.48 3.96 3.73
N GLY A 227 3.76 5.07 4.40
CA GLY A 227 2.73 5.86 5.07
C GLY A 227 2.18 6.96 4.16
N ASP A 228 0.94 7.39 4.39
CA ASP A 228 0.40 8.58 3.72
C ASP A 228 1.20 9.86 4.02
N GLY A 229 1.75 10.01 5.23
CA GLY A 229 2.65 11.11 5.56
C GLY A 229 4.00 11.09 4.81
N GLU A 230 4.50 9.91 4.46
CA GLU A 230 5.73 9.75 3.65
C GLU A 230 5.51 10.20 2.19
N MET A 231 4.26 10.24 1.72
CA MET A 231 3.93 10.71 0.37
C MET A 231 4.19 12.21 0.15
N ASP A 232 4.44 12.98 1.22
CA ASP A 232 4.84 14.39 1.11
C ASP A 232 6.30 14.55 0.63
N GLU A 233 7.13 13.50 0.69
CA GLU A 233 8.49 13.55 0.18
C GLU A 233 8.50 13.64 -1.36
N PRO A 234 9.27 14.56 -1.98
CA PRO A 234 9.33 14.71 -3.43
C PRO A 234 9.66 13.41 -4.16
N GLU A 235 10.51 12.58 -3.59
CA GLU A 235 10.96 11.30 -4.13
C GLU A 235 9.83 10.26 -4.17
N ALA A 236 8.88 10.33 -3.23
CA ALA A 236 7.77 9.38 -3.14
C ALA A 236 6.81 9.46 -4.34
N LEU A 237 6.61 10.67 -4.87
CA LEU A 237 5.71 10.94 -5.99
C LEU A 237 6.42 11.30 -7.30
N GLY A 238 7.65 11.80 -7.24
CA GLY A 238 8.33 12.42 -8.39
C GLY A 238 8.57 11.49 -9.59
N ALA A 239 8.60 10.18 -9.38
CA ALA A 239 8.88 9.18 -10.42
C ALA A 239 7.69 8.27 -10.74
N ILE A 240 6.49 8.48 -10.19
CA ILE A 240 5.37 7.54 -10.37
C ILE A 240 4.93 7.42 -11.84
N SER A 241 5.08 8.46 -12.65
CA SER A 241 4.74 8.42 -14.09
C SER A 241 5.65 7.47 -14.88
N LEU A 242 6.87 7.19 -14.40
CA LEU A 242 7.78 6.21 -14.98
C LEU A 242 7.16 4.81 -14.95
N ALA A 243 6.51 4.43 -13.85
CA ALA A 243 5.92 3.10 -13.71
C ALA A 243 4.83 2.85 -14.77
N ALA A 244 4.01 3.86 -15.06
CA ALA A 244 3.01 3.75 -16.12
C ALA A 244 3.63 3.72 -17.52
N ARG A 245 4.63 4.58 -17.78
CA ARG A 245 5.34 4.62 -19.07
C ARG A 245 6.00 3.30 -19.42
N GLU A 246 6.63 2.65 -18.43
CA GLU A 246 7.32 1.37 -18.59
C GLU A 246 6.39 0.17 -18.33
N ARG A 247 5.10 0.40 -18.08
CA ARG A 247 4.06 -0.63 -17.83
C ARG A 247 4.46 -1.62 -16.74
N LEU A 248 4.91 -1.12 -15.59
CA LEU A 248 5.40 -1.92 -14.46
C LEU A 248 4.25 -2.58 -13.67
N ASP A 249 3.58 -3.54 -14.28
CA ASP A 249 2.56 -4.41 -13.64
C ASP A 249 3.14 -5.40 -12.60
N ASN A 250 4.46 -5.42 -12.43
CA ASN A 250 5.18 -6.12 -11.37
C ASN A 250 5.41 -5.26 -10.13
N LEU A 251 4.94 -4.01 -10.11
CA LEU A 251 5.07 -3.08 -8.97
C LEU A 251 3.73 -2.88 -8.26
N ILE A 252 3.75 -2.96 -6.94
CA ILE A 252 2.59 -2.68 -6.08
C ILE A 252 3.00 -1.70 -4.99
N PHE A 253 2.32 -0.56 -4.91
CA PHE A 253 2.41 0.37 -3.80
C PHE A 253 1.27 0.10 -2.81
N VAL A 254 1.61 0.00 -1.53
CA VAL A 254 0.67 -0.16 -0.41
C VAL A 254 0.85 1.03 0.52
N ILE A 255 -0.03 2.02 0.39
CA ILE A 255 0.00 3.26 1.17
C ILE A 255 -0.95 3.12 2.37
N ASN A 256 -0.39 2.99 3.57
CA ASN A 256 -1.17 2.96 4.81
C ASN A 256 -1.67 4.36 5.17
N CYS A 257 -2.94 4.62 4.85
CA CYS A 257 -3.60 5.89 5.08
C CYS A 257 -4.28 5.93 6.45
N ASN A 258 -3.49 6.07 7.52
CA ASN A 258 -4.01 6.29 8.87
C ASN A 258 -4.42 7.76 9.13
N LEU A 259 -4.27 8.62 8.11
CA LEU A 259 -4.58 10.05 8.07
C LEU A 259 -3.64 10.92 8.91
N GLN A 260 -2.57 10.35 9.46
CA GLN A 260 -1.71 10.97 10.47
C GLN A 260 -0.22 10.80 10.15
N ARG A 261 0.54 11.85 10.41
CA ARG A 261 2.01 11.84 10.59
C ARG A 261 2.34 11.99 12.07
N LEU A 262 3.63 12.03 12.40
CA LEU A 262 4.11 12.05 13.78
C LEU A 262 3.48 13.20 14.60
N ASP A 263 3.42 14.40 14.03
CA ASP A 263 2.97 15.62 14.73
C ASP A 263 1.53 16.05 14.40
N GLY A 264 0.71 15.17 13.81
CA GLY A 264 -0.71 15.47 13.53
C GLY A 264 -1.22 14.94 12.19
N PRO A 265 -2.38 15.41 11.70
CA PRO A 265 -2.95 14.92 10.45
C PRO A 265 -2.12 15.32 9.22
N VAL A 266 -2.10 14.48 8.18
CA VAL A 266 -1.42 14.78 6.91
C VAL A 266 -2.12 15.91 6.15
N ARG A 267 -3.46 15.85 6.09
CA ARG A 267 -4.33 16.88 5.49
C ARG A 267 -5.56 17.12 6.38
N GLY A 268 -5.44 17.96 7.41
CA GLY A 268 -6.54 18.21 8.36
C GLY A 268 -7.81 18.80 7.74
N ASN A 269 -7.67 19.68 6.74
CA ASN A 269 -8.80 20.32 6.03
C ASN A 269 -9.09 19.68 4.66
N GLY A 270 -8.45 18.54 4.36
CA GLY A 270 -8.51 17.88 3.06
C GLY A 270 -8.75 16.38 3.19
N LYS A 271 -8.54 15.65 2.11
CA LYS A 271 -8.69 14.19 2.07
C LYS A 271 -7.48 13.59 1.38
N ILE A 272 -6.48 13.18 2.15
CA ILE A 272 -5.21 12.66 1.60
C ILE A 272 -5.43 11.47 0.66
N ILE A 273 -6.36 10.56 0.95
CA ILE A 273 -6.69 9.44 0.07
C ILE A 273 -7.20 9.90 -1.30
N GLN A 274 -7.98 10.99 -1.36
CA GLN A 274 -8.49 11.54 -2.62
C GLN A 274 -7.40 12.29 -3.40
N GLU A 275 -6.52 13.00 -2.69
CA GLU A 275 -5.33 13.63 -3.29
C GLU A 275 -4.43 12.57 -3.94
N LEU A 276 -4.11 11.50 -3.20
CA LEU A 276 -3.32 10.38 -3.70
C LEU A 276 -4.01 9.68 -4.88
N GLU A 277 -5.32 9.39 -4.77
CA GLU A 277 -6.07 8.80 -5.89
C GLU A 277 -5.96 9.66 -7.16
N ALA A 278 -6.15 10.97 -7.06
CA ALA A 278 -6.06 11.88 -8.19
C ALA A 278 -4.66 11.86 -8.83
N VAL A 279 -3.62 11.94 -8.00
CA VAL A 279 -2.22 11.96 -8.44
C VAL A 279 -1.84 10.65 -9.12
N PHE A 280 -2.12 9.50 -8.50
CA PHE A 280 -1.78 8.19 -9.05
C PHE A 280 -2.58 7.87 -10.32
N ARG A 281 -3.90 8.13 -10.34
CA ARG A 281 -4.71 7.94 -11.56
C ARG A 281 -4.26 8.88 -12.67
N GLY A 282 -3.96 10.14 -12.36
CA GLY A 282 -3.40 11.10 -13.31
C GLY A 282 -2.06 10.66 -13.89
N ALA A 283 -1.25 9.93 -13.11
CA ALA A 283 0.00 9.34 -13.55
C ALA A 283 -0.15 8.00 -14.29
N GLY A 284 -1.38 7.50 -14.50
CA GLY A 284 -1.66 6.26 -15.23
C GLY A 284 -1.65 4.98 -14.39
N TRP A 285 -1.74 5.08 -13.07
CA TRP A 285 -1.80 3.90 -12.19
C TRP A 285 -3.22 3.36 -12.04
N ASN A 286 -3.31 2.06 -11.80
CA ASN A 286 -4.51 1.44 -11.24
C ASN A 286 -4.56 1.72 -9.73
N VAL A 287 -5.64 2.33 -9.24
CA VAL A 287 -5.82 2.69 -7.83
C VAL A 287 -6.97 1.90 -7.22
N VAL A 288 -6.67 1.16 -6.15
CA VAL A 288 -7.65 0.38 -5.36
C VAL A 288 -7.70 0.96 -3.94
N LYS A 289 -8.88 1.47 -3.54
CA LYS A 289 -9.16 1.96 -2.20
C LYS A 289 -9.82 0.87 -1.36
N VAL A 290 -9.37 0.75 -0.11
CA VAL A 290 -9.78 -0.24 0.90
C VAL A 290 -10.12 0.45 2.20
#